data_AF-A0A7W7C6M6-F1
#
_entry.id   AF-A0A7W7C6M6-F1
#
_cell.length_a   1.000
_cell.length_b   1.000
_cell.length_c   1.000
_cell.angle_alpha   90.00
_cell.angle_beta   90.00
_cell.angle_gamma   90.00
#
_symmetry.space_group_name_H-M   'P 1'
#
loop_
_entity.id
_entity.type
_entity.pdbx_description
1 polymer ?
#
loop_
_entity_poly.entity_id
_entity_poly.type
_entity_poly.pdbx_seq_one_letter_code
_entity_poly.pdbx_strand_id
1 'polypeptide(L)'
;MMTRRIRLQIIAFVVIALVGVSYAGARYAGLDRLFGPRGYLVTMKLTDSGGIFTNAEVTYRGVTVGRVGQLRLTETGLEVELDIERDHDRIPADTKAVVTNRSAVGEQYVDLRPNVDAGPYLAGGSVISVDRTATPPPVETLLANLDGLATSVPLDSLRTVVDELGTAFDGTGPQLQRLLDTTSVFTKDAVKNLPQTLELLRKARTVLGTQNQQASSITSFSRDLKLIAEQLGKSDPDLRKLIENAPKAAGQVSGLLRESGQGISELTANLLTTVDIALPRKDGLEQAMVTYPMVVGGAFTVAPGDGTAHFGLAINLFDPPPCTKGYEKTKRRPGDVTAPIALNSQAYCAEGPGSPIEVRGAQNAPYGGKPMTPPPSTRLVGPARQPQAGAASGLLALLQLPGGQAPRSLAQMLGLPG
;
A
#
# COMPACT_ATOMS: atom_id res chain seq x y z
N MET A 1 -23.95 -90.51 14.45
CA MET A 1 -24.56 -90.38 13.11
C MET A 1 -24.58 -88.91 12.72
N MET A 2 -23.96 -88.53 11.60
CA MET A 2 -24.03 -87.13 11.13
C MET A 2 -25.46 -86.78 10.74
N THR A 3 -26.00 -85.73 11.35
CA THR A 3 -27.35 -85.24 11.05
C THR A 3 -27.41 -84.70 9.61
N ARG A 4 -28.58 -84.81 8.95
CA ARG A 4 -28.76 -84.34 7.56
C ARG A 4 -28.33 -82.87 7.36
N ARG A 5 -28.47 -82.03 8.39
CA ARG A 5 -28.02 -80.63 8.38
C ARG A 5 -26.50 -80.50 8.21
N ILE A 6 -25.71 -81.30 8.93
CA ILE A 6 -24.23 -81.25 8.85
C ILE A 6 -23.75 -81.67 7.45
N ARG A 7 -24.35 -82.70 6.83
CA ARG A 7 -24.02 -83.11 5.46
C ARG A 7 -24.30 -82.01 4.43
N LEU A 8 -25.45 -81.33 4.54
CA LEU A 8 -25.80 -80.21 3.66
C LEU A 8 -24.82 -79.04 3.81
N GLN A 9 -24.42 -78.72 5.04
CA GLN A 9 -23.44 -77.66 5.31
C GLN A 9 -22.06 -77.98 4.72
N ILE A 10 -21.59 -79.23 4.83
CA ILE A 10 -20.31 -79.65 4.26
C ILE A 10 -20.35 -79.61 2.73
N ILE A 11 -21.43 -80.08 2.10
CA ILE A 11 -21.59 -80.02 0.64
C ILE A 11 -21.60 -78.55 0.17
N ALA A 12 -22.36 -77.68 0.84
CA ALA A 12 -22.38 -76.26 0.52
C ALA A 12 -21.00 -75.61 0.67
N PHE A 13 -20.27 -75.92 1.73
CA PHE A 13 -18.90 -75.43 1.93
C PHE A 13 -17.94 -75.89 0.82
N VAL A 14 -17.97 -77.16 0.45
CA VAL A 14 -17.11 -77.71 -0.62
C VAL A 14 -17.43 -77.06 -1.97
N VAL A 15 -18.71 -76.86 -2.29
CA VAL A 15 -19.12 -76.19 -3.54
C VAL A 15 -18.64 -74.74 -3.55
N ILE A 16 -18.83 -73.99 -2.46
CA ILE A 16 -18.36 -72.60 -2.35
C ILE A 16 -16.84 -72.53 -2.44
N ALA A 17 -16.12 -73.45 -1.79
CA ALA A 17 -14.67 -73.53 -1.84
C ALA A 17 -14.16 -73.83 -3.26
N LEU A 18 -14.78 -74.80 -3.96
CA LEU A 18 -14.45 -75.11 -5.35
C LEU A 18 -14.70 -73.89 -6.26
N VAL A 19 -15.87 -73.26 -6.16
CA VAL A 19 -16.18 -72.06 -6.95
C VAL A 19 -15.20 -70.93 -6.63
N GLY A 20 -14.89 -70.70 -5.35
CA GLY A 20 -13.96 -69.67 -4.92
C GLY A 20 -12.52 -69.90 -5.41
N VAL A 21 -12.00 -71.12 -5.28
CA VAL A 21 -10.66 -71.49 -5.75
C VAL A 21 -10.58 -71.46 -7.26
N SER A 22 -11.59 -71.98 -7.98
CA SER A 22 -11.64 -71.92 -9.44
C SER A 22 -11.73 -70.48 -9.94
N TYR A 23 -12.53 -69.63 -9.30
CA TYR A 23 -12.63 -68.21 -9.65
C TYR A 23 -11.32 -67.46 -9.38
N ALA A 24 -10.74 -67.64 -8.20
CA ALA A 24 -9.46 -67.01 -7.85
C ALA A 24 -8.32 -67.49 -8.76
N GLY A 25 -8.26 -68.79 -9.03
CA GLY A 25 -7.28 -69.39 -9.93
C GLY A 25 -7.43 -68.89 -11.37
N ALA A 26 -8.66 -68.81 -11.89
CA ALA A 26 -8.91 -68.29 -13.22
C ALA A 26 -8.53 -66.81 -13.37
N ARG A 27 -8.82 -66.00 -12.34
CA ARG A 27 -8.42 -64.58 -12.31
C ARG A 27 -6.90 -64.41 -12.19
N TYR A 28 -6.24 -65.22 -11.37
CA TYR A 28 -4.79 -65.15 -11.18
C TYR A 28 -4.03 -65.60 -12.44
N ALA A 29 -4.51 -66.66 -13.10
CA ALA A 29 -3.96 -67.14 -14.37
C ALA A 29 -4.27 -66.21 -15.55
N GLY A 30 -5.06 -65.16 -15.35
CA GLY A 30 -5.43 -64.22 -16.41
C GLY A 30 -6.30 -64.84 -17.50
N LEU A 31 -7.05 -65.93 -17.20
CA LEU A 31 -7.93 -66.60 -18.17
C LEU A 31 -9.07 -65.69 -18.65
N ASP A 32 -9.37 -64.64 -17.90
CA ASP A 32 -10.26 -63.56 -18.28
C ASP A 32 -9.75 -62.74 -19.49
N ARG A 33 -8.44 -62.71 -19.76
CA ARG A 33 -7.85 -62.05 -20.94
C ARG A 33 -8.09 -62.84 -22.24
N LEU A 34 -8.45 -64.12 -22.18
CA LEU A 34 -8.78 -64.94 -23.36
C LEU A 34 -10.12 -64.53 -24.00
N PHE A 35 -11.00 -63.85 -23.25
CA PHE A 35 -12.32 -63.42 -23.72
C PHE A 35 -12.33 -62.01 -24.35
N GLY A 36 -11.16 -61.40 -24.58
CA GLY A 36 -10.98 -60.13 -25.29
C GLY A 36 -10.22 -59.06 -24.49
N PRO A 37 -9.62 -58.05 -25.15
CA PRO A 37 -8.84 -57.02 -24.49
C PRO A 37 -9.73 -56.13 -23.60
N ARG A 38 -9.34 -56.00 -22.32
CA ARG A 38 -9.93 -55.05 -21.36
C ARG A 38 -9.57 -53.59 -21.66
N GLY A 39 -8.73 -53.38 -22.67
CA GLY A 39 -8.02 -52.16 -22.95
C GLY A 39 -8.16 -51.69 -24.39
N TYR A 40 -7.16 -50.94 -24.81
CA TYR A 40 -6.85 -50.64 -26.20
C TYR A 40 -5.38 -50.98 -26.47
N LEU A 41 -5.09 -51.41 -27.70
CA LEU A 41 -3.74 -51.82 -28.10
C LEU A 41 -3.01 -50.65 -28.75
N VAL A 42 -1.78 -50.39 -28.30
CA VAL A 42 -0.87 -49.42 -28.91
C VAL A 42 0.39 -50.16 -29.35
N THR A 43 0.85 -49.97 -30.57
CA THR A 43 2.07 -50.60 -31.07
C THR A 43 3.26 -49.67 -30.87
N MET A 44 4.31 -50.16 -30.23
CA MET A 44 5.60 -49.49 -30.12
C MET A 44 6.62 -50.15 -31.05
N LYS A 45 7.35 -49.35 -31.84
CA LYS A 45 8.43 -49.82 -32.71
C LYS A 45 9.78 -49.53 -32.08
N LEU A 46 10.59 -50.56 -31.87
CA LEU A 46 11.93 -50.46 -31.30
C LEU A 46 12.99 -50.95 -32.31
N THR A 47 14.20 -50.41 -32.23
CA THR A 47 15.35 -50.93 -32.98
C THR A 47 15.89 -52.23 -32.36
N ASP A 48 15.85 -52.33 -31.03
CA ASP A 48 16.27 -53.50 -30.25
C ASP A 48 15.25 -53.74 -29.10
N SER A 49 15.14 -54.97 -28.61
CA SER A 49 14.26 -55.35 -27.51
C SER A 49 14.55 -54.59 -26.21
N GLY A 50 15.81 -54.22 -25.95
CA GLY A 50 16.23 -53.68 -24.66
C GLY A 50 15.93 -54.61 -23.47
N GLY A 51 15.76 -55.91 -23.73
CA GLY A 51 15.36 -56.93 -22.75
C GLY A 51 13.86 -56.99 -22.43
N ILE A 52 13.00 -56.25 -23.16
CA ILE A 52 11.55 -56.28 -22.89
C ILE A 52 10.95 -57.66 -23.19
N PHE A 53 9.95 -58.06 -22.40
CA PHE A 53 9.31 -59.37 -22.50
C PHE A 53 7.79 -59.26 -22.35
N THR A 54 7.06 -60.28 -22.82
CA THR A 54 5.61 -60.37 -22.69
C THR A 54 5.18 -60.32 -21.22
N ASN A 55 4.10 -59.61 -20.93
CA ASN A 55 3.53 -59.41 -19.58
C ASN A 55 4.35 -58.48 -18.66
N ALA A 56 5.44 -57.87 -19.15
CA ALA A 56 6.11 -56.75 -18.51
C ALA A 56 5.14 -55.58 -18.29
N GLU A 57 5.39 -54.74 -17.30
CA GLU A 57 4.51 -53.61 -16.98
C GLU A 57 4.66 -52.48 -17.99
N VAL A 58 3.54 -51.79 -18.26
CA VAL A 58 3.53 -50.50 -18.95
C VAL A 58 3.09 -49.46 -17.94
N THR A 59 3.92 -48.44 -17.74
CA THR A 59 3.65 -47.38 -16.77
C THR A 59 3.49 -46.04 -17.47
N TYR A 60 2.69 -45.17 -16.88
CA TYR A 60 2.57 -43.77 -17.25
C TYR A 60 2.80 -42.94 -15.99
N ARG A 61 3.84 -42.09 -15.99
CA ARG A 61 4.22 -41.26 -14.83
C ARG A 61 4.40 -42.08 -13.54
N GLY A 62 4.96 -43.29 -13.66
CA GLY A 62 5.20 -44.20 -12.53
C GLY A 62 3.99 -45.01 -12.07
N VAL A 63 2.81 -44.83 -12.66
CA VAL A 63 1.62 -45.65 -12.38
C VAL A 63 1.49 -46.74 -13.44
N THR A 64 1.30 -47.99 -13.05
CA THR A 64 1.04 -49.10 -13.97
C THR A 64 -0.32 -48.88 -14.64
N VAL A 65 -0.32 -48.77 -15.97
CA VAL A 65 -1.51 -48.52 -16.80
C VAL A 65 -1.84 -49.68 -17.74
N GLY A 66 -0.95 -50.67 -17.82
CA GLY A 66 -1.11 -51.76 -18.77
C GLY A 66 0.03 -52.76 -18.70
N ARG A 67 0.07 -53.64 -19.70
CA ARG A 67 1.10 -54.67 -19.84
C ARG A 67 1.55 -54.83 -21.28
N VAL A 68 2.76 -55.33 -21.44
CA VAL A 68 3.30 -55.70 -22.75
C VAL A 68 2.58 -56.96 -23.23
N GLY A 69 1.98 -56.86 -24.42
CA GLY A 69 1.34 -57.93 -25.15
C GLY A 69 2.34 -58.70 -26.01
N GLN A 70 1.97 -58.98 -27.25
CA GLN A 70 2.81 -59.76 -28.16
C GLN A 70 4.00 -58.95 -28.68
N LEU A 71 5.16 -59.61 -28.77
CA LEU A 71 6.35 -59.09 -29.43
C LEU A 71 6.46 -59.75 -30.81
N ARG A 72 6.68 -58.96 -31.86
CA ARG A 72 6.86 -59.43 -33.24
C ARG A 72 8.14 -58.86 -33.83
N LEU A 73 9.01 -59.74 -34.30
CA LEU A 73 10.22 -59.32 -35.03
C LEU A 73 9.82 -58.84 -36.43
N THR A 74 10.40 -57.73 -36.86
CA THR A 74 10.24 -57.15 -38.20
C THR A 74 11.59 -57.10 -38.91
N GLU A 75 11.62 -56.81 -40.20
CA GLU A 75 12.88 -56.72 -40.97
C GLU A 75 13.85 -55.65 -40.42
N THR A 76 13.32 -54.62 -39.78
CA THR A 76 14.09 -53.44 -39.34
C THR A 76 14.18 -53.28 -37.82
N GLY A 77 13.64 -54.21 -37.04
CA GLY A 77 13.58 -54.10 -35.58
C GLY A 77 12.46 -54.93 -34.96
N LEU A 78 11.84 -54.42 -33.90
CA LEU A 78 10.83 -55.11 -33.09
C LEU A 78 9.55 -54.28 -32.97
N GLU A 79 8.40 -54.90 -33.19
CA GLU A 79 7.09 -54.36 -32.86
C GLU A 79 6.59 -54.97 -31.55
N VAL A 80 6.21 -54.12 -30.60
CA VAL A 80 5.73 -54.51 -29.28
C VAL A 80 4.32 -53.97 -29.09
N GLU A 81 3.35 -54.85 -28.88
CA GLU A 81 2.00 -54.45 -28.51
C GLU A 81 1.96 -54.06 -27.02
N LEU A 82 1.38 -52.91 -26.72
CA LEU A 82 1.09 -52.43 -25.37
C LEU A 82 -0.42 -52.54 -25.16
N ASP A 83 -0.83 -53.38 -24.20
CA ASP A 83 -2.23 -53.50 -23.78
C ASP A 83 -2.48 -52.54 -22.61
N ILE A 84 -3.11 -51.41 -22.92
CA ILE A 84 -3.39 -50.33 -21.96
C ILE A 84 -4.82 -50.46 -21.45
N GLU A 85 -5.01 -50.49 -20.13
CA GLU A 85 -6.31 -50.67 -19.50
C GLU A 85 -7.27 -49.50 -19.84
N ARG A 86 -8.57 -49.80 -20.03
CA ARG A 86 -9.58 -48.81 -20.47
C ARG A 86 -9.74 -47.61 -19.55
N ASP A 87 -9.44 -47.76 -18.26
CA ASP A 87 -9.54 -46.68 -17.27
C ASP A 87 -8.43 -45.61 -17.44
N HIS A 88 -7.49 -45.84 -18.38
CA HIS A 88 -6.35 -44.97 -18.67
C HIS A 88 -6.39 -44.47 -20.13
N ASP A 89 -7.41 -43.67 -20.47
CA ASP A 89 -7.64 -43.10 -21.80
C ASP A 89 -6.98 -41.72 -22.03
N ARG A 90 -6.42 -41.11 -20.99
CA ARG A 90 -5.78 -39.77 -21.03
C ARG A 90 -4.26 -39.80 -21.16
N ILE A 91 -3.72 -40.71 -21.97
CA ILE A 91 -2.29 -40.75 -22.29
C ILE A 91 -2.06 -40.00 -23.61
N PRO A 92 -1.33 -38.87 -23.63
CA PRO A 92 -1.10 -38.07 -24.84
C PRO A 92 -0.47 -38.90 -25.97
N ALA A 93 -0.91 -38.69 -27.21
CA ALA A 93 -0.37 -39.35 -28.39
C ALA A 93 1.08 -38.92 -28.69
N ASP A 94 1.45 -37.71 -28.27
CA ASP A 94 2.85 -37.25 -28.25
C ASP A 94 3.55 -37.70 -26.96
N THR A 95 3.83 -39.00 -26.92
CA THR A 95 4.50 -39.68 -25.81
C THR A 95 5.69 -40.47 -26.32
N LYS A 96 6.80 -40.39 -25.59
CA LYS A 96 7.95 -41.28 -25.78
C LYS A 96 7.76 -42.55 -24.97
N ALA A 97 8.01 -43.71 -25.57
CA ALA A 97 7.98 -44.99 -24.87
C ALA A 97 9.41 -45.46 -24.61
N VAL A 98 9.79 -45.55 -23.34
CA VAL A 98 11.17 -45.88 -22.93
C VAL A 98 11.17 -47.23 -22.24
N VAL A 99 11.88 -48.20 -22.79
CA VAL A 99 12.18 -49.45 -22.08
C VAL A 99 13.22 -49.12 -21.01
N THR A 100 12.95 -49.49 -19.76
CA THR A 100 13.87 -49.21 -18.64
C THR A 100 13.79 -50.30 -17.57
N ASN A 101 14.80 -50.33 -16.70
CA ASN A 101 14.87 -51.26 -15.58
C ASN A 101 14.13 -50.68 -14.37
N ARG A 102 13.30 -51.49 -13.72
CA ARG A 102 12.60 -51.15 -12.47
C ARG A 102 13.55 -51.15 -11.27
N SER A 103 14.52 -52.04 -11.29
CA SER A 103 15.46 -52.26 -10.20
C SER A 103 16.87 -52.53 -10.74
N ALA A 104 17.87 -52.49 -9.86
CA ALA A 104 19.24 -52.88 -10.19
C ALA A 104 19.38 -54.36 -10.60
N VAL A 105 18.36 -55.18 -10.30
CA VAL A 105 18.30 -56.60 -10.70
C VAL A 105 17.92 -56.75 -12.18
N GLY A 106 17.35 -55.70 -12.81
CA GLY A 106 17.17 -55.64 -14.27
C GLY A 106 15.79 -56.07 -14.77
N GLU A 107 14.73 -55.91 -14.01
CA GLU A 107 13.35 -56.14 -14.50
C GLU A 107 12.95 -55.04 -15.49
N GLN A 108 12.74 -55.38 -16.77
CA GLN A 108 12.34 -54.43 -17.79
C GLN A 108 10.85 -54.10 -17.73
N TYR A 109 10.53 -52.82 -17.94
CA TYR A 109 9.17 -52.33 -18.14
C TYR A 109 9.18 -51.18 -19.17
N VAL A 110 8.00 -50.83 -19.70
CA VAL A 110 7.83 -49.70 -20.62
C VAL A 110 7.31 -48.49 -19.86
N ASP A 111 8.04 -47.38 -19.93
CA ASP A 111 7.67 -46.10 -19.33
C ASP A 111 7.20 -45.12 -20.41
N LEU A 112 5.93 -44.72 -20.33
CA LEU A 112 5.29 -43.76 -21.20
C LEU A 112 5.50 -42.33 -20.67
N ARG A 113 6.34 -41.56 -21.38
CA ARG A 113 6.76 -40.19 -21.05
C ARG A 113 6.14 -39.18 -22.02
N PRO A 114 5.04 -38.51 -21.64
CA PRO A 114 4.39 -37.53 -22.52
C PRO A 114 5.25 -36.27 -22.66
N ASN A 115 5.31 -35.69 -23.86
CA ASN A 115 5.93 -34.38 -24.08
C ASN A 115 4.95 -33.22 -23.80
N VAL A 116 3.65 -33.50 -23.84
CA VAL A 116 2.55 -32.54 -23.66
C VAL A 116 1.51 -33.10 -22.70
N ASP A 117 0.74 -32.26 -22.01
CA ASP A 117 -0.35 -32.70 -21.11
C ASP A 117 -1.73 -32.79 -21.80
N ALA A 118 -1.81 -32.33 -23.06
CA ALA A 118 -3.06 -32.21 -23.80
C ALA A 118 -3.21 -33.29 -24.87
N GLY A 119 -4.44 -33.48 -25.33
CA GLY A 119 -4.73 -34.35 -26.46
C GLY A 119 -4.10 -33.86 -27.78
N PRO A 120 -4.13 -34.67 -28.84
CA PRO A 120 -4.83 -35.95 -28.96
C PRO A 120 -4.23 -37.04 -28.06
N TYR A 121 -5.06 -37.98 -27.61
CA TYR A 121 -4.65 -39.11 -26.75
C TYR A 121 -4.41 -40.37 -27.59
N LEU A 122 -3.64 -41.31 -27.05
CA LEU A 122 -3.46 -42.64 -27.63
C LEU A 122 -4.80 -43.36 -27.69
N ALA A 123 -5.08 -43.97 -28.83
CA ALA A 123 -6.26 -44.79 -29.08
C ALA A 123 -5.84 -46.18 -29.60
N GLY A 124 -6.80 -47.12 -29.64
CA GLY A 124 -6.57 -48.44 -30.21
C GLY A 124 -6.04 -48.37 -31.65
N GLY A 125 -4.91 -49.02 -31.91
CA GLY A 125 -4.19 -48.99 -33.19
C GLY A 125 -3.16 -47.86 -33.33
N SER A 126 -2.94 -47.05 -32.30
CA SER A 126 -1.89 -46.02 -32.32
C SER A 126 -0.51 -46.65 -32.45
N VAL A 127 0.39 -45.98 -33.18
CA VAL A 127 1.77 -46.44 -33.37
C VAL A 127 2.75 -45.41 -32.81
N ILE A 128 3.58 -45.83 -31.86
CA ILE A 128 4.74 -45.10 -31.36
C ILE A 128 5.94 -45.49 -32.23
N SER A 129 6.41 -44.53 -33.01
CA SER A 129 7.48 -44.68 -33.99
C SER A 129 8.86 -44.76 -33.32
N VAL A 130 9.85 -45.34 -34.02
CA VAL A 130 11.20 -45.61 -33.49
C VAL A 130 11.88 -44.35 -32.94
N ASP A 131 11.69 -43.20 -33.58
CA ASP A 131 12.22 -41.89 -33.15
C ASP A 131 11.68 -41.41 -31.79
N ARG A 132 10.55 -41.98 -31.35
CA ARG A 132 9.92 -41.72 -30.04
C ARG A 132 10.06 -42.90 -29.09
N THR A 133 11.01 -43.80 -29.36
CA THR A 133 11.34 -44.90 -28.46
C THR A 133 12.80 -44.86 -28.01
N ALA A 134 13.07 -45.44 -26.85
CA ALA A 134 14.44 -45.59 -26.36
C ALA A 134 14.58 -46.87 -25.55
N THR A 135 15.76 -47.47 -25.64
CA THR A 135 16.18 -48.64 -24.86
C THR A 135 17.36 -48.27 -23.96
N PRO A 136 17.59 -49.02 -22.86
CA PRO A 136 18.75 -48.77 -22.03
C PRO A 136 20.04 -49.11 -22.80
N PRO A 137 21.15 -48.39 -22.56
CA PRO A 137 22.42 -48.75 -23.17
C PRO A 137 22.85 -50.14 -22.67
N PRO A 138 23.46 -50.96 -23.53
CA PRO A 138 23.99 -52.25 -23.11
C PRO A 138 25.08 -52.10 -22.05
N VAL A 139 25.17 -53.07 -21.12
CA VAL A 139 26.12 -53.02 -19.99
C VAL A 139 27.56 -53.02 -20.49
N GLU A 140 27.84 -53.72 -21.57
CA GLU A 140 29.13 -53.73 -22.26
C GLU A 140 29.54 -52.35 -22.77
N THR A 141 28.60 -51.54 -23.27
CA THR A 141 28.89 -50.17 -23.68
C THR A 141 29.21 -49.29 -22.48
N LEU A 142 28.48 -49.47 -21.37
CA LEU A 142 28.78 -48.77 -20.12
C LEU A 142 30.18 -49.13 -19.60
N LEU A 143 30.52 -50.42 -19.56
CA LEU A 143 31.83 -50.90 -19.11
C LEU A 143 32.96 -50.41 -20.03
N ALA A 144 32.77 -50.44 -21.35
CA ALA A 144 33.73 -49.90 -22.31
C ALA A 144 33.93 -48.38 -22.15
N ASN A 145 32.86 -47.63 -21.91
CA ASN A 145 32.95 -46.18 -21.66
C ASN A 145 33.66 -45.88 -20.33
N LEU A 146 33.41 -46.67 -19.28
CA LEU A 146 34.09 -46.54 -17.99
C LEU A 146 35.59 -46.88 -18.10
N ASP A 147 35.93 -47.94 -18.83
CA ASP A 147 37.32 -48.30 -19.12
C ASP A 147 38.02 -47.22 -19.94
N GLY A 148 37.36 -46.70 -20.98
CA GLY A 148 37.86 -45.58 -21.77
C GLY A 148 38.09 -44.32 -20.94
N LEU A 149 37.20 -44.01 -20.00
CA LEU A 149 37.39 -42.91 -19.05
C LEU A 149 38.58 -43.18 -18.11
N ALA A 150 38.67 -44.38 -17.53
CA ALA A 150 39.74 -44.74 -16.61
C ALA A 150 41.12 -44.71 -17.29
N THR A 151 41.21 -45.17 -18.54
CA THR A 151 42.44 -45.14 -19.34
C THR A 151 42.74 -43.76 -19.94
N SER A 152 41.74 -42.89 -20.10
CA SER A 152 41.95 -41.53 -20.63
C SER A 152 42.75 -40.62 -19.70
N VAL A 153 42.82 -40.94 -18.40
CA VAL A 153 43.58 -40.16 -17.41
C VAL A 153 45.03 -40.64 -17.40
N PRO A 154 46.01 -39.82 -17.85
CA PRO A 154 47.41 -40.21 -17.81
C PRO A 154 47.89 -40.22 -16.36
N LEU A 155 48.15 -41.41 -15.82
CA LEU A 155 48.56 -41.59 -14.42
C LEU A 155 49.83 -40.82 -14.07
N ASP A 156 50.76 -40.68 -15.02
CA ASP A 156 52.01 -39.96 -14.80
C ASP A 156 51.77 -38.44 -14.72
N SER A 157 50.94 -37.88 -15.59
CA SER A 157 50.54 -36.46 -15.48
C SER A 157 49.76 -36.19 -14.21
N LEU A 158 48.89 -37.12 -13.78
CA LEU A 158 48.18 -36.99 -12.51
C LEU A 158 49.15 -37.01 -11.32
N ARG A 159 50.13 -37.92 -11.32
CA ARG A 159 51.19 -37.94 -10.30
C ARG A 159 51.98 -36.65 -10.28
N THR A 160 52.42 -36.15 -11.45
CA THR A 160 53.11 -34.86 -11.54
C THR A 160 52.27 -33.74 -10.94
N VAL A 161 50.98 -33.65 -11.27
CA VAL A 161 50.10 -32.62 -10.69
C VAL A 161 50.01 -32.76 -9.17
N VAL A 162 49.86 -33.98 -8.65
CA VAL A 162 49.79 -34.24 -7.21
C VAL A 162 51.11 -33.90 -6.52
N ASP A 163 52.26 -34.26 -7.10
CA ASP A 163 53.60 -34.01 -6.54
C ASP A 163 53.98 -32.53 -6.60
N GLU A 164 53.65 -31.83 -7.68
CA GLU A 164 53.87 -30.40 -7.84
C GLU A 164 52.96 -29.60 -6.90
N LEU A 165 51.69 -30.01 -6.74
CA LEU A 165 50.81 -29.43 -5.73
C LEU A 165 51.31 -29.73 -4.32
N GLY A 166 51.78 -30.95 -4.06
CA GLY A 166 52.41 -31.35 -2.81
C GLY A 166 53.60 -30.44 -2.49
N THR A 167 54.49 -30.24 -3.44
CA THR A 167 55.69 -29.39 -3.33
C THR A 167 55.34 -27.91 -3.16
N ALA A 168 54.33 -27.42 -3.90
CA ALA A 168 53.88 -26.03 -3.83
C ALA A 168 53.25 -25.69 -2.47
N PHE A 169 52.60 -26.66 -1.83
CA PHE A 169 51.90 -26.46 -0.56
C PHE A 169 52.61 -27.07 0.66
N ASP A 170 53.72 -27.80 0.48
CA ASP A 170 54.48 -28.39 1.58
C ASP A 170 54.98 -27.28 2.54
N GLY A 171 54.73 -27.46 3.83
CA GLY A 171 55.05 -26.47 4.86
C GLY A 171 54.26 -25.14 4.81
N THR A 172 53.32 -24.94 3.87
CA THR A 172 52.53 -23.69 3.75
C THR A 172 51.24 -23.67 4.57
N GLY A 173 50.86 -24.79 5.19
CA GLY A 173 49.62 -24.94 5.97
C GLY A 173 49.40 -23.81 7.00
N PRO A 174 50.37 -23.49 7.88
CA PRO A 174 50.23 -22.40 8.85
C PRO A 174 50.08 -21.00 8.24
N GLN A 175 50.66 -20.75 7.07
CA GLN A 175 50.59 -19.50 6.34
C GLN A 175 49.22 -19.37 5.65
N LEU A 176 48.74 -20.45 5.02
CA LEU A 176 47.43 -20.49 4.40
C LEU A 176 46.32 -20.35 5.46
N GLN A 177 46.46 -21.04 6.59
CA GLN A 177 45.54 -20.88 7.72
C GLN A 177 45.53 -19.43 8.22
N ARG A 178 46.70 -18.81 8.44
CA ARG A 178 46.77 -17.39 8.82
C ARG A 178 46.13 -16.47 7.79
N LEU A 179 46.32 -16.72 6.49
CA LEU A 179 45.70 -15.94 5.43
C LEU A 179 44.17 -16.06 5.48
N LEU A 180 43.66 -17.28 5.60
CA LEU A 180 42.22 -17.55 5.69
C LEU A 180 41.61 -16.95 6.94
N ASP A 181 42.26 -17.08 8.09
CA ASP A 181 41.84 -16.49 9.36
C ASP A 181 41.83 -14.95 9.27
N THR A 182 42.90 -14.36 8.74
CA THR A 182 42.99 -12.89 8.56
C THR A 182 41.94 -12.39 7.58
N THR A 183 41.71 -13.09 6.47
CA THR A 183 40.68 -12.76 5.49
C THR A 183 39.29 -12.87 6.10
N SER A 184 39.04 -13.90 6.91
CA SER A 184 37.78 -14.12 7.63
C SER A 184 37.52 -13.00 8.64
N VAL A 185 38.52 -12.63 9.44
CA VAL A 185 38.44 -11.51 10.40
C VAL A 185 38.19 -10.21 9.66
N PHE A 186 39.00 -9.89 8.64
CA PHE A 186 38.85 -8.69 7.83
C PHE A 186 37.46 -8.59 7.20
N THR A 187 36.96 -9.68 6.60
CA THR A 187 35.64 -9.69 5.95
C THR A 187 34.53 -9.51 6.98
N LYS A 188 34.62 -10.17 8.13
CA LYS A 188 33.65 -10.00 9.23
C LYS A 188 33.64 -8.56 9.74
N ASP A 189 34.80 -7.97 9.96
CA ASP A 189 34.91 -6.59 10.43
C ASP A 189 34.45 -5.57 9.38
N ALA A 190 34.76 -5.80 8.10
CA ALA A 190 34.27 -4.98 7.01
C ALA A 190 32.74 -5.01 6.91
N VAL A 191 32.12 -6.20 6.99
CA VAL A 191 30.66 -6.35 7.00
C VAL A 191 30.04 -5.71 8.24
N LYS A 192 30.65 -5.89 9.43
CA LYS A 192 30.18 -5.30 10.69
C LYS A 192 30.18 -3.76 10.65
N ASN A 193 31.14 -3.15 9.95
CA ASN A 193 31.27 -1.69 9.87
C ASN A 193 30.67 -1.07 8.58
N LEU A 194 30.21 -1.90 7.65
CA LEU A 194 29.61 -1.45 6.39
C LEU A 194 28.44 -0.47 6.58
N PRO A 195 27.51 -0.66 7.56
CA PRO A 195 26.44 0.30 7.80
C PRO A 195 26.97 1.70 8.14
N GLN A 196 28.00 1.79 9.00
CA GLN A 196 28.66 3.04 9.40
C GLN A 196 29.39 3.68 8.21
N THR A 197 30.08 2.89 7.39
CA THR A 197 30.74 3.39 6.16
C THR A 197 29.72 3.95 5.17
N LEU A 198 28.59 3.26 4.97
CA LEU A 198 27.52 3.74 4.10
C LEU A 198 26.84 4.99 4.67
N GLU A 199 26.66 5.06 5.99
CA GLU A 199 26.13 6.24 6.65
C GLU A 199 27.07 7.44 6.52
N LEU A 200 28.39 7.24 6.70
CA LEU A 200 29.40 8.26 6.48
C LEU A 200 29.35 8.77 5.04
N LEU A 201 29.29 7.88 4.05
CA LEU A 201 29.19 8.26 2.63
C LEU A 201 27.89 9.02 2.32
N ARG A 202 26.75 8.60 2.89
CA ARG A 202 25.47 9.31 2.74
C ARG A 202 25.53 10.70 3.37
N LYS A 203 26.01 10.81 4.61
CA LYS A 203 26.15 12.09 5.32
C LYS A 203 27.13 13.01 4.62
N ALA A 204 28.26 12.49 4.13
CA ALA A 204 29.23 13.27 3.36
C ALA A 204 28.60 13.84 2.09
N ARG A 205 27.81 13.06 1.34
CA ARG A 205 27.07 13.58 0.17
C ARG A 205 26.10 14.69 0.54
N THR A 206 25.36 14.56 1.63
CA THR A 206 24.45 15.61 2.10
C THR A 206 25.22 16.87 2.45
N VAL A 207 26.28 16.77 3.26
CA VAL A 207 27.09 17.94 3.66
C VAL A 207 27.72 18.64 2.47
N LEU A 208 28.37 17.87 1.58
CA LEU A 208 29.02 18.41 0.38
C LEU A 208 27.99 18.98 -0.61
N GLY A 209 26.83 18.33 -0.73
CA GLY A 209 25.71 18.82 -1.55
C GLY A 209 25.14 20.14 -1.05
N THR A 210 24.87 20.24 0.26
CA THR A 210 24.40 21.48 0.90
C THR A 210 25.44 22.60 0.78
N GLN A 211 26.73 22.31 0.96
CA GLN A 211 27.79 23.30 0.75
C GLN A 211 27.80 23.82 -0.69
N ASN A 212 27.69 22.93 -1.67
CA ASN A 212 27.67 23.33 -3.08
C ASN A 212 26.44 24.17 -3.43
N GLN A 213 25.26 23.82 -2.90
CA GLN A 213 24.03 24.61 -3.08
C GLN A 213 24.14 26.00 -2.43
N GLN A 214 24.72 26.09 -1.22
CA GLN A 214 24.84 27.34 -0.49
C GLN A 214 26.05 28.19 -0.91
N ALA A 215 26.93 27.70 -1.78
CA ALA A 215 28.08 28.47 -2.27
C ALA A 215 27.64 29.82 -2.88
N SER A 216 26.56 29.83 -3.64
CA SER A 216 25.98 31.06 -4.20
C SER A 216 25.50 32.03 -3.10
N SER A 217 24.79 31.53 -2.08
CA SER A 217 24.32 32.31 -0.92
C SER A 217 25.44 32.89 -0.07
N ILE A 218 26.54 32.16 0.12
CA ILE A 218 27.72 32.67 0.83
C ILE A 218 28.35 33.81 0.02
N THR A 219 28.51 33.63 -1.29
CA THR A 219 29.06 34.69 -2.14
C THR A 219 28.14 35.90 -2.26
N SER A 220 26.81 35.71 -2.27
CA SER A 220 25.85 36.83 -2.27
C SER A 220 25.89 37.55 -0.94
N PHE A 221 25.85 36.83 0.19
CA PHE A 221 25.97 37.41 1.52
C PHE A 221 27.23 38.29 1.66
N SER A 222 28.40 37.81 1.20
CA SER A 222 29.62 38.63 1.22
C SER A 222 29.55 39.85 0.30
N ARG A 223 28.94 39.72 -0.89
CA ARG A 223 28.71 40.87 -1.79
C ARG A 223 27.74 41.88 -1.19
N ASP A 224 26.65 41.41 -0.61
CA ASP A 224 25.59 42.23 -0.01
C ASP A 224 26.11 42.95 1.23
N LEU A 225 26.91 42.27 2.06
CA LEU A 225 27.57 42.89 3.21
C LEU A 225 28.54 44.00 2.76
N LYS A 226 29.29 43.77 1.67
CA LYS A 226 30.13 44.81 1.06
C LYS A 226 29.29 45.99 0.56
N LEU A 227 28.17 45.74 -0.12
CA LEU A 227 27.26 46.80 -0.59
C LEU A 227 26.67 47.60 0.57
N ILE A 228 26.28 46.94 1.66
CA ILE A 228 25.78 47.61 2.88
C ILE A 228 26.89 48.46 3.49
N ALA A 229 28.11 47.94 3.64
CA ALA A 229 29.23 48.68 4.20
C ALA A 229 29.60 49.90 3.33
N GLU A 230 29.63 49.75 2.01
CA GLU A 230 29.86 50.86 1.06
C GLU A 230 28.73 51.90 1.13
N GLN A 231 27.47 51.46 1.19
CA GLN A 231 26.32 52.35 1.28
C GLN A 231 26.29 53.09 2.61
N LEU A 232 26.65 52.41 3.71
CA LEU A 232 26.75 53.02 5.03
C LEU A 232 27.84 54.10 5.05
N GLY A 233 29.00 53.82 4.45
CA GLY A 233 30.06 54.82 4.27
C GLY A 233 29.63 56.01 3.40
N LYS A 234 28.91 55.78 2.29
CA LYS A 234 28.34 56.86 1.45
C LYS A 234 27.26 57.67 2.18
N SER A 235 26.52 57.03 3.08
CA SER A 235 25.42 57.65 3.84
C SER A 235 25.89 58.30 5.14
N ASP A 236 27.17 58.20 5.51
CA ASP A 236 27.74 58.85 6.71
C ASP A 236 27.40 60.36 6.81
N PRO A 237 27.48 61.17 5.73
CA PRO A 237 27.12 62.58 5.81
C PRO A 237 25.63 62.79 6.10
N ASP A 238 24.75 61.94 5.58
CA ASP A 238 23.31 62.04 5.79
C ASP A 238 22.89 61.47 7.15
N LEU A 239 23.56 60.43 7.65
CA LEU A 239 23.41 59.94 9.01
C LEU A 239 23.89 60.98 10.03
N ARG A 240 24.98 61.70 9.74
CA ARG A 240 25.44 62.82 10.56
C ARG A 240 24.41 63.94 10.61
N LYS A 241 23.84 64.33 9.46
CA LYS A 241 22.70 65.28 9.41
C LYS A 241 21.48 64.76 10.16
N LEU A 242 21.19 63.46 10.09
CA LEU A 242 20.09 62.84 10.84
C LEU A 242 20.36 62.91 12.33
N ILE A 243 21.56 62.61 12.81
CA ILE A 243 21.95 62.72 14.23
C ILE A 243 21.92 64.17 14.70
N GLU A 244 22.32 65.13 13.86
CA GLU A 244 22.22 66.57 14.17
C GLU A 244 20.77 67.06 14.26
N ASN A 245 19.87 66.52 13.44
CA ASN A 245 18.46 66.92 13.38
C ASN A 245 17.52 66.05 14.25
N ALA A 246 17.96 64.85 14.63
CA ALA A 246 17.20 63.87 15.42
C ALA A 246 16.72 64.44 16.77
N PRO A 247 17.52 65.23 17.53
CA PRO A 247 17.03 65.85 18.76
C PRO A 247 15.84 66.78 18.53
N LYS A 248 15.78 67.47 17.38
CA LYS A 248 14.66 68.36 17.03
C LYS A 248 13.40 67.56 16.68
N ALA A 249 13.54 66.50 15.89
CA ALA A 249 12.43 65.60 15.54
C ALA A 249 11.94 64.79 16.76
N ALA A 250 12.86 64.30 17.59
CA ALA A 250 12.54 63.62 18.84
C ALA A 250 11.83 64.54 19.84
N GLY A 251 12.13 65.84 19.84
CA GLY A 251 11.40 66.85 20.59
C GLY A 251 9.94 66.99 20.12
N GLN A 252 9.70 66.99 18.81
CA GLN A 252 8.35 67.05 18.24
C GLN A 252 7.55 65.76 18.49
N VAL A 253 8.18 64.59 18.34
CA VAL A 253 7.56 63.28 18.61
C VAL A 253 7.28 63.12 20.11
N SER A 254 8.22 63.51 20.98
CA SER A 254 7.99 63.51 22.44
C SER A 254 6.87 64.47 22.82
N GLY A 255 6.74 65.62 22.15
CA GLY A 255 5.60 66.52 22.29
C GLY A 255 4.28 65.84 21.93
N LEU A 256 4.22 65.20 20.77
CA LEU A 256 3.04 64.46 20.29
C LEU A 256 2.67 63.30 21.22
N LEU A 257 3.63 62.53 21.72
CA LEU A 257 3.36 61.45 22.69
C LEU A 257 2.91 61.97 24.05
N ARG A 258 3.41 63.14 24.48
CA ARG A 258 2.97 63.75 25.75
C ARG A 258 1.57 64.34 25.66
N GLU A 259 1.18 64.79 24.47
CA GLU A 259 -0.15 65.33 24.19
C GLU A 259 -1.18 64.22 23.86
N SER A 260 -0.73 63.10 23.26
CA SER A 260 -1.58 61.99 22.83
C SER A 260 -1.56 60.76 23.76
N GLY A 261 -0.70 60.73 24.78
CA GLY A 261 -0.48 59.58 25.66
C GLY A 261 -1.73 59.09 26.40
N GLN A 262 -2.66 59.99 26.75
CA GLN A 262 -3.97 59.58 27.29
C GLN A 262 -4.86 58.94 26.22
N GLY A 263 -4.94 59.50 25.01
CA GLY A 263 -5.74 58.95 23.91
C GLY A 263 -5.26 57.59 23.43
N ILE A 264 -3.94 57.35 23.40
CA ILE A 264 -3.37 56.04 23.03
C ILE A 264 -3.69 54.99 24.10
N SER A 265 -3.67 55.37 25.38
CA SER A 265 -3.99 54.45 26.48
C SER A 265 -5.46 54.04 26.46
N GLU A 266 -6.37 54.99 26.23
CA GLU A 266 -7.82 54.72 26.08
C GLU A 266 -8.12 53.88 24.83
N LEU A 267 -7.48 54.19 23.69
CA LEU A 267 -7.63 53.40 22.47
C LEU A 267 -7.14 51.96 22.66
N THR A 268 -6.00 51.77 23.34
CA THR A 268 -5.44 50.44 23.61
C THR A 268 -6.32 49.64 24.57
N ALA A 269 -6.86 50.28 25.61
CA ALA A 269 -7.78 49.63 26.54
C ALA A 269 -9.11 49.22 25.86
N ASN A 270 -9.65 50.10 25.01
CA ASN A 270 -10.86 49.80 24.23
C ASN A 270 -10.62 48.69 23.19
N LEU A 271 -9.44 48.67 22.55
CA LEU A 271 -9.07 47.65 21.60
C LEU A 271 -8.88 46.29 22.28
N LEU A 272 -8.24 46.26 23.45
CA LEU A 272 -8.07 45.03 24.23
C LEU A 272 -9.42 44.44 24.63
N THR A 273 -10.35 45.27 25.10
CA THR A 273 -11.73 44.86 25.42
C THR A 273 -12.44 44.26 24.19
N THR A 274 -12.23 44.86 23.02
CA THR A 274 -12.81 44.38 21.76
C THR A 274 -12.23 43.03 21.36
N VAL A 275 -10.91 42.85 21.51
CA VAL A 275 -10.20 41.59 21.23
C VAL A 275 -10.66 40.47 22.18
N ASP A 276 -10.81 40.75 23.48
CA ASP A 276 -11.28 39.79 24.48
C ASP A 276 -12.73 39.31 24.22
N ILE A 277 -13.57 40.14 23.58
CA ILE A 277 -14.92 39.77 23.17
C ILE A 277 -14.92 39.00 21.84
N ALA A 278 -14.04 39.37 20.92
CA ALA A 278 -13.98 38.81 19.57
C ALA A 278 -13.30 37.43 19.52
N LEU A 279 -12.22 37.22 20.28
CA LEU A 279 -11.44 35.98 20.27
C LEU A 279 -12.29 34.72 20.61
N PRO A 280 -13.12 34.70 21.67
CA PRO A 280 -13.98 33.55 21.95
C PRO A 280 -15.01 33.27 20.84
N ARG A 281 -15.32 34.28 20.01
CA ARG A 281 -16.34 34.21 18.95
C ARG A 281 -15.76 34.05 17.54
N LYS A 282 -14.45 33.79 17.41
CA LYS A 282 -13.75 33.72 16.11
C LYS A 282 -14.47 32.82 15.11
N ASP A 283 -14.81 31.60 15.50
CA ASP A 283 -15.41 30.62 14.58
C ASP A 283 -16.79 31.06 14.07
N GLY A 284 -17.58 31.75 14.91
CA GLY A 284 -18.86 32.33 14.50
C GLY A 284 -18.69 33.53 13.58
N LEU A 285 -17.69 34.38 13.82
CA LEU A 285 -17.36 35.51 12.94
C LEU A 285 -16.86 35.03 11.58
N GLU A 286 -16.04 33.98 11.55
CA GLU A 286 -15.56 33.33 10.33
C GLU A 286 -16.73 32.74 9.53
N GLN A 287 -17.62 31.98 10.18
CA GLN A 287 -18.83 31.45 9.55
C GLN A 287 -19.73 32.56 9.00
N ALA A 288 -19.88 33.67 9.74
CA ALA A 288 -20.64 34.82 9.27
C ALA A 288 -20.01 35.44 8.03
N MET A 289 -18.68 35.64 7.99
CA MET A 289 -17.98 36.19 6.84
C MET A 289 -18.03 35.28 5.61
N VAL A 290 -18.05 33.95 5.80
CA VAL A 290 -18.22 32.98 4.70
C VAL A 290 -19.67 32.97 4.19
N THR A 291 -20.64 33.03 5.10
CA THR A 291 -22.07 32.90 4.74
C THR A 291 -22.66 34.21 4.23
N TYR A 292 -22.15 35.36 4.68
CA TYR A 292 -22.69 36.68 4.37
C TYR A 292 -22.77 36.98 2.86
N PRO A 293 -21.73 36.75 2.04
CA PRO A 293 -21.81 36.95 0.59
C PRO A 293 -22.88 36.07 -0.07
N MET A 294 -23.07 34.83 0.40
CA MET A 294 -24.09 33.92 -0.13
C MET A 294 -25.51 34.42 0.15
N VAL A 295 -25.74 34.97 1.35
CA VAL A 295 -27.04 35.55 1.72
C VAL A 295 -27.34 36.80 0.89
N VAL A 296 -26.35 37.70 0.74
CA VAL A 296 -26.51 38.93 -0.05
C VAL A 296 -26.71 38.60 -1.54
N GLY A 297 -25.95 37.66 -2.09
CA GLY A 297 -26.12 37.21 -3.48
C GLY A 297 -27.44 36.47 -3.73
N GLY A 298 -27.90 35.68 -2.75
CA GLY A 298 -29.17 34.96 -2.81
C GLY A 298 -30.40 35.86 -2.70
N ALA A 299 -30.30 37.03 -2.06
CA ALA A 299 -31.44 37.93 -1.85
C ALA A 299 -32.12 38.39 -3.15
N PHE A 300 -31.38 38.44 -4.26
CA PHE A 300 -31.91 38.80 -5.58
C PHE A 300 -32.62 37.65 -6.32
N THR A 301 -32.57 36.42 -5.82
CA THR A 301 -33.23 35.26 -6.45
C THR A 301 -34.76 35.32 -6.37
N VAL A 302 -35.30 35.99 -5.34
CA VAL A 302 -36.75 36.16 -5.15
C VAL A 302 -37.32 37.25 -6.05
N ALA A 303 -36.50 38.23 -6.43
CA ALA A 303 -36.89 39.35 -7.29
C ALA A 303 -35.80 39.61 -8.34
N PRO A 304 -35.73 38.80 -9.41
CA PRO A 304 -34.65 38.86 -10.40
C PRO A 304 -34.74 40.08 -11.33
N GLY A 305 -35.78 40.91 -11.19
CA GLY A 305 -35.95 42.15 -11.96
C GLY A 305 -36.84 42.01 -13.20
N ASP A 306 -37.56 40.90 -13.36
CA ASP A 306 -38.54 40.66 -14.44
C ASP A 306 -39.95 41.21 -14.14
N GLY A 307 -40.09 42.00 -13.06
CA GLY A 307 -41.36 42.55 -12.61
C GLY A 307 -42.24 41.58 -11.83
N THR A 308 -41.75 40.37 -11.54
CA THR A 308 -42.46 39.37 -10.74
C THR A 308 -41.64 38.94 -9.51
N ALA A 309 -42.30 38.30 -8.56
CA ALA A 309 -41.63 37.71 -7.40
C ALA A 309 -41.69 36.18 -7.50
N HIS A 310 -40.53 35.54 -7.46
CA HIS A 310 -40.39 34.10 -7.57
C HIS A 310 -40.36 33.48 -6.17
N PHE A 311 -41.52 33.06 -5.70
CA PHE A 311 -41.64 32.27 -4.48
C PHE A 311 -41.84 30.79 -4.82
N GLY A 312 -40.89 29.95 -4.40
CA GLY A 312 -41.06 28.51 -4.41
C GLY A 312 -41.76 28.06 -3.13
N LEU A 313 -42.89 27.37 -3.24
CA LEU A 313 -43.49 26.66 -2.10
C LEU A 313 -42.80 25.30 -1.95
N ALA A 314 -41.84 25.22 -1.05
CA ALA A 314 -41.25 23.96 -0.62
C ALA A 314 -42.06 23.38 0.55
N ILE A 315 -42.89 22.37 0.28
CA ILE A 315 -43.63 21.65 1.32
C ILE A 315 -42.70 20.59 1.92
N ASN A 316 -41.78 21.03 2.79
CA ASN A 316 -40.82 20.17 3.49
C ASN A 316 -41.48 19.41 4.66
N LEU A 317 -42.58 18.70 4.37
CA LEU A 317 -43.30 17.95 5.37
C LEU A 317 -42.51 16.67 5.70
N PHE A 318 -41.91 16.62 6.88
CA PHE A 318 -41.06 15.51 7.33
C PHE A 318 -39.77 15.32 6.50
N ASP A 319 -39.27 16.38 5.83
CA ASP A 319 -37.97 16.38 5.15
C ASP A 319 -37.10 17.57 5.59
N PRO A 320 -36.18 17.38 6.56
CA PRO A 320 -35.91 16.13 7.28
C PRO A 320 -37.02 15.76 8.29
N PRO A 321 -37.13 14.48 8.72
CA PRO A 321 -38.13 14.06 9.69
C PRO A 321 -37.91 14.77 11.04
N PRO A 322 -38.98 15.10 11.79
CA PRO A 322 -38.87 15.79 13.07
C PRO A 322 -38.27 14.87 14.13
N CYS A 323 -37.44 15.44 14.99
CA CYS A 323 -36.85 14.73 16.11
C CYS A 323 -37.93 14.32 17.13
N THR A 324 -38.17 13.02 17.29
CA THR A 324 -39.07 12.48 18.32
C THR A 324 -38.32 12.02 19.57
N LYS A 325 -37.03 11.75 19.43
CA LYS A 325 -36.17 11.20 20.50
C LYS A 325 -35.86 12.27 21.55
N GLY A 326 -36.13 11.98 22.81
CA GLY A 326 -36.02 12.92 23.94
C GLY A 326 -37.30 13.71 24.26
N TYR A 327 -38.35 13.57 23.45
CA TYR A 327 -39.66 14.18 23.67
C TYR A 327 -40.71 13.18 24.20
N GLU A 328 -40.39 11.90 24.35
CA GLU A 328 -41.32 10.80 24.63
C GLU A 328 -42.01 10.94 25.98
N LYS A 329 -41.35 11.60 26.95
CA LYS A 329 -41.93 11.87 28.28
C LYS A 329 -42.89 13.07 28.29
N THR A 330 -42.96 13.83 27.20
CA THR A 330 -43.85 14.99 27.08
C THR A 330 -45.25 14.52 26.76
N LYS A 331 -46.19 14.70 27.70
CA LYS A 331 -47.59 14.34 27.49
C LYS A 331 -48.19 15.21 26.38
N ARG A 332 -48.63 14.58 25.29
CA ARG A 332 -49.36 15.27 24.21
C ARG A 332 -50.79 15.57 24.67
N ARG A 333 -51.28 16.77 24.35
CA ARG A 333 -52.67 17.17 24.59
C ARG A 333 -53.40 17.42 23.28
N PRO A 334 -54.72 17.14 23.20
CA PRO A 334 -55.57 17.61 22.12
C PRO A 334 -55.58 19.14 22.00
N GLY A 335 -55.73 19.68 20.78
CA GLY A 335 -55.62 21.11 20.49
C GLY A 335 -56.75 21.98 21.07
N ASP A 336 -57.84 21.35 21.51
CA ASP A 336 -59.02 21.95 22.15
C ASP A 336 -58.88 22.14 23.66
N VAL A 337 -57.83 21.59 24.29
CA VAL A 337 -57.57 21.75 25.73
C VAL A 337 -56.67 22.95 26.00
N THR A 338 -57.24 24.04 26.53
CA THR A 338 -56.55 25.31 26.76
C THR A 338 -56.03 25.52 28.19
N ALA A 339 -56.38 24.64 29.13
CA ALA A 339 -55.94 24.75 30.53
C ALA A 339 -54.40 24.71 30.66
N PRO A 340 -53.78 25.48 31.58
CA PRO A 340 -52.34 25.47 31.80
C PRO A 340 -51.83 24.10 32.23
N ILE A 341 -50.70 23.66 31.67
CA ILE A 341 -49.99 22.45 32.09
C ILE A 341 -48.55 22.78 32.43
N ALA A 342 -47.95 22.00 33.34
CA ALA A 342 -46.53 22.14 33.66
C ALA A 342 -45.67 21.89 32.41
N LEU A 343 -44.81 22.85 32.09
CA LEU A 343 -43.86 22.75 30.97
C LEU A 343 -42.80 21.70 31.29
N ASN A 344 -42.57 20.76 30.37
CA ASN A 344 -41.45 19.82 30.48
C ASN A 344 -40.14 20.54 30.09
N SER A 345 -39.42 21.09 31.08
CA SER A 345 -38.12 21.74 30.87
C SER A 345 -36.98 20.77 30.51
N GLN A 346 -37.22 19.47 30.61
CA GLN A 346 -36.26 18.41 30.29
C GLN A 346 -36.47 17.83 28.88
N ALA A 347 -37.40 18.37 28.10
CA ALA A 347 -37.60 17.95 26.71
C ALA A 347 -36.53 18.56 25.80
N TYR A 348 -35.78 17.71 25.10
CA TYR A 348 -34.79 18.12 24.11
C TYR A 348 -34.66 17.07 23.02
N CYS A 349 -34.15 17.45 21.84
CA CYS A 349 -33.80 16.49 20.81
C CYS A 349 -32.53 15.74 21.20
N ALA A 350 -32.65 14.43 21.44
CA ALA A 350 -31.57 13.54 21.87
C ALA A 350 -30.90 12.77 20.71
N GLU A 351 -31.08 13.24 19.48
CA GLU A 351 -30.35 12.76 18.31
C GLU A 351 -28.89 13.26 18.33
N GLY A 352 -27.98 12.44 17.82
CA GLY A 352 -26.55 12.75 17.79
C GLY A 352 -26.17 13.74 16.68
N PRO A 353 -25.01 14.42 16.79
CA PRO A 353 -24.46 15.23 15.70
C PRO A 353 -24.32 14.40 14.41
N GLY A 354 -24.77 14.94 13.27
CA GLY A 354 -24.74 14.25 11.97
C GLY A 354 -25.90 13.31 11.69
N SER A 355 -26.92 13.25 12.56
CA SER A 355 -28.19 12.56 12.27
C SER A 355 -28.87 13.16 11.03
N PRO A 356 -29.53 12.35 10.17
CA PRO A 356 -30.31 12.85 9.03
C PRO A 356 -31.57 13.64 9.45
N ILE A 357 -31.88 13.68 10.74
CA ILE A 357 -32.94 14.50 11.35
C ILE A 357 -32.39 15.90 11.65
N GLU A 358 -33.20 16.94 11.49
CA GLU A 358 -32.80 18.29 11.91
C GLU A 358 -32.65 18.38 13.44
N VAL A 359 -31.41 18.34 13.91
CA VAL A 359 -31.10 18.46 15.34
C VAL A 359 -31.06 19.95 15.75
N ARG A 360 -32.19 20.65 15.62
CA ARG A 360 -32.32 22.06 16.05
C ARG A 360 -32.50 22.14 17.58
N GLY A 361 -31.86 23.11 18.22
CA GLY A 361 -32.01 23.37 19.66
C GLY A 361 -30.83 24.15 20.24
N ALA A 362 -31.07 24.91 21.30
CA ALA A 362 -30.04 25.73 21.94
C ALA A 362 -28.85 24.91 22.46
N GLN A 363 -29.08 23.63 22.79
CA GLN A 363 -28.04 22.69 23.21
C GLN A 363 -27.03 22.32 22.12
N ASN A 364 -27.40 22.47 20.83
CA ASN A 364 -26.54 22.18 19.69
C ASN A 364 -25.98 23.46 19.03
N ALA A 365 -26.29 24.63 19.60
CA ALA A 365 -25.71 25.88 19.14
C ALA A 365 -24.19 25.88 19.45
N PRO A 366 -23.32 26.29 18.50
CA PRO A 366 -21.89 26.41 18.75
C PRO A 366 -21.61 27.27 19.98
N TYR A 367 -20.89 26.72 20.98
CA TYR A 367 -20.57 27.42 22.20
C TYR A 367 -19.20 28.10 22.10
N GLY A 368 -19.19 29.41 21.84
CA GLY A 368 -17.97 30.24 21.72
C GLY A 368 -17.33 30.66 23.05
N GLY A 369 -17.41 29.82 24.09
CA GLY A 369 -16.85 30.13 25.42
C GLY A 369 -17.62 31.20 26.22
N LYS A 370 -17.18 31.46 27.46
CA LYS A 370 -17.64 32.60 28.27
C LYS A 370 -16.70 33.78 28.01
N PRO A 371 -17.20 34.98 27.67
CA PRO A 371 -16.36 36.18 27.66
C PRO A 371 -15.73 36.35 29.04
N MET A 372 -14.45 36.74 29.10
CA MET A 372 -13.85 37.10 30.38
C MET A 372 -14.60 38.31 30.92
N THR A 373 -15.02 38.26 32.18
CA THR A 373 -15.55 39.44 32.87
C THR A 373 -14.41 40.45 32.94
N PRO A 374 -14.53 41.65 32.35
CA PRO A 374 -13.48 42.64 32.47
C PRO A 374 -13.27 42.94 33.97
N PRO A 375 -12.00 43.14 34.41
CA PRO A 375 -11.75 43.60 35.78
C PRO A 375 -12.53 44.89 36.02
N PRO A 376 -13.03 45.13 37.25
CA PRO A 376 -13.80 46.34 37.55
C PRO A 376 -12.95 47.54 37.13
N SER A 377 -13.49 48.36 36.21
CA SER A 377 -12.79 49.51 35.67
C SER A 377 -12.29 50.37 36.83
N THR A 378 -10.98 50.43 37.05
CA THR A 378 -10.39 51.46 37.87
C THR A 378 -10.72 52.75 37.16
N ARG A 379 -11.72 53.51 37.63
CA ARG A 379 -11.95 54.87 37.16
C ARG A 379 -10.63 55.60 37.38
N LEU A 380 -9.89 55.84 36.30
CA LEU A 380 -8.82 56.83 36.30
C LEU A 380 -9.54 58.16 36.56
N VAL A 381 -9.55 58.58 37.82
CA VAL A 381 -9.94 59.94 38.19
C VAL A 381 -8.83 60.84 37.64
N GLY A 382 -9.00 61.29 36.40
CA GLY A 382 -8.21 62.38 35.85
C GLY A 382 -8.52 63.67 36.62
N PRO A 383 -7.53 64.56 36.85
CA PRO A 383 -7.79 65.86 37.45
C PRO A 383 -8.75 66.65 36.56
N ALA A 384 -9.58 67.48 37.20
CA ALA A 384 -10.68 68.22 36.59
C ALA A 384 -10.30 68.91 35.26
N ARG A 385 -11.16 68.74 34.24
CA ARG A 385 -11.13 69.48 32.97
C ARG A 385 -10.89 70.98 33.22
N GLN A 386 -9.74 71.49 32.79
CA GLN A 386 -9.62 72.90 32.43
C GLN A 386 -9.98 73.05 30.94
N PRO A 387 -10.81 74.05 30.57
CA PRO A 387 -11.18 74.27 29.18
C PRO A 387 -10.01 74.92 28.44
N GLN A 388 -9.16 74.12 27.78
CA GLN A 388 -8.16 74.66 26.86
C GLN A 388 -8.78 74.81 25.48
N ALA A 389 -9.33 76.00 25.24
CA ALA A 389 -9.56 76.54 23.91
C ALA A 389 -8.19 76.78 23.24
N GLY A 390 -7.72 75.83 22.43
CA GLY A 390 -6.44 75.98 21.74
C GLY A 390 -6.15 74.95 20.64
N ALA A 391 -6.75 73.76 20.71
CA ALA A 391 -6.47 72.68 19.75
C ALA A 391 -7.04 72.91 18.33
N ALA A 392 -7.98 73.84 18.15
CA ALA A 392 -8.60 74.09 16.85
C ALA A 392 -7.68 74.81 15.84
N SER A 393 -6.66 75.53 16.31
CA SER A 393 -5.82 76.37 15.44
C SER A 393 -4.78 75.58 14.63
N GLY A 394 -4.32 74.42 15.13
CA GLY A 394 -3.28 73.62 14.48
C GLY A 394 -3.80 72.81 13.27
N LEU A 395 -5.01 72.26 13.38
CA LEU A 395 -5.65 71.49 12.31
C LEU A 395 -6.10 72.38 11.14
N LEU A 396 -6.52 73.62 11.41
CA LEU A 396 -6.90 74.59 10.37
C LEU A 396 -5.70 75.05 9.52
N ALA A 397 -4.48 75.10 10.10
CA ALA A 397 -3.26 75.48 9.38
C ALA A 397 -2.77 74.39 8.42
N LEU A 398 -2.99 73.11 8.75
CA LEU A 398 -2.66 71.95 7.89
C LEU A 398 -3.57 71.83 6.66
N LEU A 399 -4.76 72.44 6.69
CA LEU A 399 -5.76 72.37 5.62
C LEU A 399 -5.76 73.57 4.66
N GLN A 400 -4.85 74.54 4.83
CA GLN A 400 -4.68 75.72 3.95
C GLN A 400 -5.98 76.47 3.60
N LEU A 401 -6.97 76.47 4.49
CA LEU A 401 -8.24 77.17 4.26
C LEU A 401 -8.02 78.70 4.39
N PRO A 402 -8.41 79.51 3.39
CA PRO A 402 -8.26 80.96 3.50
C PRO A 402 -9.27 81.51 4.51
N GLY A 403 -8.75 82.10 5.59
CA GLY A 403 -9.52 82.93 6.50
C GLY A 403 -10.35 82.18 7.54
N GLY A 404 -9.70 81.44 8.46
CA GLY A 404 -10.08 81.30 9.88
C GLY A 404 -11.52 80.93 10.28
N GLN A 405 -12.41 80.58 9.36
CA GLN A 405 -13.80 80.22 9.66
C GLN A 405 -13.98 78.71 9.47
N ALA A 406 -14.49 78.05 10.51
CA ALA A 406 -14.77 76.62 10.49
C ALA A 406 -15.90 76.31 9.48
N PRO A 407 -15.78 75.21 8.70
CA PRO A 407 -16.82 74.80 7.75
C PRO A 407 -18.13 74.49 8.50
N ARG A 408 -19.26 74.97 7.96
CA ARG A 408 -20.58 74.84 8.60
C ARG A 408 -21.40 73.66 8.07
N SER A 409 -20.88 72.90 7.12
CA SER A 409 -21.56 71.73 6.55
C SER A 409 -20.57 70.66 6.07
N LEU A 410 -21.05 69.41 6.01
CA LEU A 410 -20.29 68.25 5.53
C LEU A 410 -19.87 68.38 4.06
N ALA A 411 -20.70 69.06 3.24
CA ALA A 411 -20.42 69.29 1.82
C ALA A 411 -19.19 70.20 1.61
N GLN A 412 -19.05 71.25 2.43
CA GLN A 412 -17.85 72.12 2.45
C GLN A 412 -16.59 71.37 2.91
N MET A 413 -16.74 70.37 3.77
CA MET A 413 -15.62 69.57 4.27
C MET A 413 -15.08 68.59 3.24
N LEU A 414 -15.90 68.21 2.25
CA LEU A 414 -15.57 67.25 1.19
C LEU A 414 -15.18 67.91 -0.14
N GLY A 415 -15.09 69.24 -0.20
CA GLY A 415 -14.69 69.97 -1.40
C GLY A 415 -15.70 69.91 -2.56
N LEU A 416 -16.96 69.57 -2.27
CA LEU A 416 -18.02 69.51 -3.27
C LEU A 416 -18.66 70.91 -3.44
N PRO A 417 -18.97 71.35 -4.67
CA PRO A 417 -19.69 72.60 -4.87
C PRO A 417 -21.08 72.47 -4.24
N GLY A 418 -21.41 73.42 -3.35
CA GLY A 418 -22.71 73.55 -2.73
C GLY A 418 -23.73 74.23 -3.62
#